data_AF-A0A7X4DYI8-F1
#
_entry.id   AF-A0A7X4DYI8-F1
#
_cell.length_a   1.000
_cell.length_b   1.000
_cell.length_c   1.000
_cell.angle_alpha   90.00
_cell.angle_beta   90.00
_cell.angle_gamma   90.00
#
_symmetry.space_group_name_H-M   'P 1'
#
loop_
_entity.id
_entity.type
_entity.pdbx_description
1 polymer ?
#
loop_
_entity_poly.entity_id
_entity_poly.type
_entity_poly.pdbx_seq_one_letter_code
_entity_poly.pdbx_strand_id
1 'polypeptide(L)'
;MDRARLTKFDKAIAQTIQQAKQVPVLINYSDGNKRYEKAPDAFDMALIDKIDELDIPYWYPTDRMPEGEESRRNDGIGLTHVHHFYTKRNLWVLDAFVHKSHKLQTRALWVATACTEGSSALNRERPFGLPSKLSGTLYVSSMIREINTLGFLRRKIGKYKTCGIVPCISIGAKSSTETNEFNSSIDYIFTDPPFGGNLMYSELNFLWEAWLKVCTNNKTEAITNKVQGKGLSEYQRIMTECFRTFCHALKPGHWMTVEFHNSKNSVWNSIQEALQNAGFVIADVRMLDKQQGSFKQVTSANAVKQDLVISCYKPNGGLEDRFKLSAGTEEGVWDFARTHLKQLPVFVSKNGQAEIIAERQNYLLFDRMVAFHVQRGERVPMSAAEFYAGLEQRFPPRDGMYFLPDQAAEYDKKRMTVKEVLQLQLFISDEASAIQWLKQQLTKKPQTFQSIHPQFLKEIGSWQKYEKVLELSELLEQNFLRYDGKGDVPSQIHSHQSSNYKELRNLEKDDPVLKANAKDRWYVPDPNKASDLEKLRERALMQEFEEY
;
A
#
# COMPACT_ATOMS: atom_id res chain seq x y z
N MET A 1 1.04 19.22 -34.38
CA MET A 1 1.28 20.66 -34.52
C MET A 1 2.34 21.05 -33.53
N ASP A 2 3.44 21.63 -34.02
CA ASP A 2 4.50 22.13 -33.14
C ASP A 2 4.05 23.39 -32.40
N ARG A 3 4.49 23.54 -31.14
CA ARG A 3 4.17 24.71 -30.33
C ARG A 3 4.95 25.92 -30.85
N ALA A 4 4.28 27.07 -30.96
CA ALA A 4 4.98 28.34 -31.16
C ALA A 4 5.98 28.59 -30.01
N ARG A 5 7.20 29.02 -30.34
CA ARG A 5 8.27 29.28 -29.38
C ARG A 5 8.67 30.75 -29.37
N LEU A 6 9.14 31.21 -28.22
CA LEU A 6 9.73 32.53 -28.01
C LEU A 6 11.17 32.34 -27.56
N THR A 7 12.08 33.07 -28.20
CA THR A 7 13.50 33.12 -27.84
C THR A 7 13.76 34.41 -27.10
N LYS A 8 14.33 34.33 -25.89
CA LYS A 8 14.70 35.50 -25.10
C LYS A 8 16.02 35.29 -24.38
N PHE A 9 16.72 36.37 -24.10
CA PHE A 9 17.90 36.35 -23.24
C PHE A 9 17.47 36.40 -21.78
N ASP A 10 17.73 35.33 -21.03
CA ASP A 10 17.49 35.29 -19.59
C ASP A 10 18.70 35.87 -18.86
N LYS A 11 18.54 37.10 -18.36
CA LYS A 11 19.56 37.81 -17.59
C LYS A 11 19.94 37.10 -16.29
N ALA A 12 19.03 36.32 -15.70
CA ALA A 12 19.22 35.68 -14.40
C ALA A 12 20.24 34.54 -14.45
N ILE A 13 20.30 33.84 -15.59
CA ILE A 13 21.23 32.73 -15.85
C ILE A 13 22.24 33.05 -16.96
N ALA A 14 22.20 34.27 -17.51
CA ALA A 14 23.04 34.76 -18.60
C ALA A 14 23.03 33.86 -19.85
N GLN A 15 21.86 33.37 -20.25
CA GLN A 15 21.70 32.45 -21.39
C GLN A 15 20.52 32.81 -22.28
N THR A 16 20.65 32.55 -23.58
CA THR A 16 19.52 32.60 -24.50
C THR A 16 18.68 31.33 -24.34
N ILE A 17 17.42 31.48 -23.95
CA ILE A 17 16.49 30.38 -23.74
C ILE A 17 15.36 30.39 -24.78
N GLN A 18 14.82 29.21 -25.06
CA GLN A 18 13.59 29.04 -25.84
C GLN A 18 12.48 28.52 -24.95
N GLN A 19 11.31 29.17 -24.97
CA GLN A 19 10.14 28.77 -24.20
C GLN A 19 8.92 28.65 -25.11
N ALA A 20 7.98 27.78 -24.76
CA ALA A 20 6.68 27.74 -25.42
C ALA A 20 6.00 29.12 -25.24
N LYS A 21 5.55 29.72 -26.34
CA LYS A 21 4.91 31.03 -26.32
C LYS A 21 3.60 30.97 -25.53
N GLN A 22 3.48 31.82 -24.52
CA GLN A 22 2.24 32.01 -23.75
C GLN A 22 1.75 33.44 -23.96
N VAL A 23 0.44 33.60 -24.13
CA VAL A 23 -0.20 34.91 -24.29
C VAL A 23 -1.40 34.99 -23.36
N PRO A 24 -1.63 36.13 -22.69
CA PRO A 24 -2.85 36.32 -21.92
C PRO A 24 -4.04 36.33 -22.90
N VAL A 25 -5.14 35.68 -22.50
CA VAL A 25 -6.36 35.60 -23.33
C VAL A 25 -7.59 36.20 -22.64
N LEU A 26 -7.58 36.28 -21.31
CA LEU A 26 -8.66 36.81 -20.51
C LEU A 26 -8.09 37.43 -19.22
N ILE A 27 -8.60 38.59 -18.84
CA ILE A 27 -8.27 39.27 -17.58
C ILE A 27 -9.54 39.28 -16.72
N ASN A 28 -9.43 38.73 -15.51
CA ASN A 28 -10.45 38.83 -14.48
C ASN A 28 -9.97 39.80 -13.40
N TYR A 29 -10.74 40.85 -13.14
CA TYR A 29 -10.39 41.89 -12.17
C TYR A 29 -11.58 42.30 -11.30
N SER A 30 -11.29 42.96 -10.18
CA SER A 30 -12.30 43.53 -9.29
C SER A 30 -12.23 45.04 -9.32
N ASP A 31 -13.39 45.69 -9.41
CA ASP A 31 -13.55 47.12 -9.14
C ASP A 31 -14.57 47.28 -8.00
N GLY A 32 -14.08 47.79 -6.86
CA GLY A 32 -14.77 47.69 -5.58
C GLY A 32 -15.16 46.24 -5.24
N ASN A 33 -16.46 46.02 -5.06
CA ASN A 33 -17.02 44.70 -4.71
C ASN A 33 -17.51 43.90 -5.93
N LYS A 34 -17.40 44.44 -7.15
CA LYS A 34 -17.86 43.78 -8.37
C LYS A 34 -16.68 43.15 -9.11
N ARG A 35 -16.93 42.02 -9.77
CA ARG A 35 -15.96 41.33 -10.62
C ARG A 35 -16.30 41.54 -12.09
N TYR A 36 -15.27 41.73 -12.89
CA TYR A 36 -15.36 42.00 -14.31
C TYR A 36 -14.38 41.13 -15.08
N GLU A 37 -14.68 40.93 -16.35
CA GLU A 37 -13.82 40.23 -17.29
C GLU A 37 -13.62 41.10 -18.53
N LYS A 38 -12.40 41.12 -19.05
CA LYS A 38 -12.08 41.76 -20.33
C LYS A 38 -11.05 40.94 -21.10
N ALA A 39 -11.06 41.07 -22.43
CA ALA A 39 -9.93 40.64 -23.24
C ALA A 39 -8.73 41.58 -22.98
N PRO A 40 -7.48 41.07 -22.97
CA PRO A 40 -6.30 41.93 -22.91
C PRO A 40 -6.28 42.92 -24.07
N ASP A 41 -6.06 44.19 -23.75
CA ASP A 41 -5.91 45.27 -24.73
C ASP A 41 -4.43 45.66 -24.93
N ALA A 42 -4.18 46.62 -25.81
CA ALA A 42 -2.82 47.08 -26.13
C ALA A 42 -2.10 47.67 -24.91
N PHE A 43 -2.83 48.28 -23.96
CA PHE A 43 -2.24 48.81 -22.74
C PHE A 43 -1.83 47.68 -21.80
N ASP A 44 -2.65 46.64 -21.65
CA ASP A 44 -2.32 45.48 -20.82
C ASP A 44 -1.06 44.76 -21.35
N MET A 45 -0.96 44.59 -22.67
CA MET A 45 0.22 43.97 -23.31
C MET A 45 1.48 44.82 -23.09
N ALA A 46 1.41 46.14 -23.34
CA ALA A 46 2.53 47.04 -23.12
C ALA A 46 2.99 47.07 -21.65
N LEU A 47 2.05 46.94 -20.70
CA LEU A 47 2.38 46.86 -19.28
C LEU A 47 3.10 45.55 -18.94
N ILE A 48 2.69 44.42 -19.53
CA ILE A 48 3.37 43.12 -19.35
C ILE A 48 4.80 43.20 -19.89
N ASP A 49 4.97 43.70 -21.12
CA ASP A 49 6.29 43.83 -21.74
C ASP A 49 7.21 44.71 -20.88
N LYS A 50 6.71 45.86 -20.41
CA LYS A 50 7.44 46.73 -19.48
C LYS A 50 7.86 45.99 -18.20
N ILE A 51 6.98 45.17 -17.61
CA ILE A 51 7.32 44.43 -16.39
C ILE A 51 8.39 43.36 -16.67
N ASP A 52 8.30 42.69 -17.82
CA ASP A 52 9.24 41.63 -18.22
C ASP A 52 10.66 42.18 -18.49
N GLU A 53 10.76 43.44 -18.97
CA GLU A 53 12.03 44.14 -19.17
C GLU A 53 12.71 44.61 -17.88
N LEU A 54 11.95 44.82 -16.80
CA LEU A 54 12.46 45.33 -15.53
C LEU A 54 13.27 44.26 -14.77
N ASP A 55 14.35 44.74 -14.14
CA ASP A 55 15.21 43.91 -13.30
C ASP A 55 14.70 43.83 -11.87
N ILE A 56 14.61 42.59 -11.36
CA ILE A 56 14.20 42.32 -9.99
C ILE A 56 15.37 42.66 -9.05
N PRO A 57 15.18 43.51 -8.04
CA PRO A 57 16.26 44.00 -7.17
C PRO A 57 16.57 43.04 -6.01
N TYR A 58 15.78 41.98 -5.82
CA TYR A 58 15.93 41.01 -4.75
C TYR A 58 16.34 39.63 -5.29
N TRP A 59 16.89 38.80 -4.42
CA TRP A 59 17.24 37.43 -4.76
C TRP A 59 15.99 36.57 -4.95
N TYR A 60 16.04 35.70 -5.96
CA TYR A 60 15.07 34.63 -6.24
C TYR A 60 15.81 33.38 -6.73
N PRO A 61 15.23 32.17 -6.59
CA PRO A 61 15.87 30.93 -7.01
C PRO A 61 15.97 30.87 -8.53
N THR A 62 17.19 30.65 -9.02
CA THR A 62 17.52 30.46 -10.44
C THR A 62 18.01 29.05 -10.72
N ASP A 63 17.87 28.15 -9.75
CA ASP A 63 18.36 26.78 -9.78
C ASP A 63 17.73 26.00 -10.94
N ARG A 64 18.56 25.20 -11.63
CA ARG A 64 18.09 24.24 -12.64
C ARG A 64 17.27 23.15 -11.92
N MET A 65 16.14 22.76 -12.51
CA MET A 65 15.39 21.61 -11.99
C MET A 65 16.28 20.35 -11.96
N PRO A 66 16.23 19.54 -10.88
CA PRO A 66 17.09 18.37 -10.73
C PRO A 66 16.81 17.34 -11.82
N GLU A 67 17.75 16.44 -12.07
CA GLU A 67 17.47 15.23 -12.86
C GLU A 67 16.34 14.44 -12.21
N GLY A 68 15.32 14.05 -12.98
CA GLY A 68 14.16 13.34 -12.47
C GLY A 68 13.06 13.17 -13.52
N GLU A 69 12.12 12.27 -13.26
CA GLU A 69 11.01 12.00 -14.18
C GLU A 69 10.01 13.17 -14.21
N GLU A 70 9.62 13.67 -13.03
CA GLU A 70 8.69 14.79 -12.88
C GLU A 70 9.39 16.14 -12.89
N SER A 71 10.59 16.26 -12.30
CA SER A 71 11.32 17.54 -12.23
C SER A 71 11.69 18.11 -13.60
N ARG A 72 12.00 17.25 -14.58
CA ARG A 72 12.40 17.66 -15.95
C ARG A 72 11.33 17.55 -17.01
N ARG A 73 10.11 17.15 -16.65
CA ARG A 73 9.00 16.99 -17.60
C ARG A 73 8.70 18.24 -18.43
N ASN A 74 9.06 19.42 -17.94
CA ASN A 74 8.78 20.71 -18.57
C ASN A 74 9.96 21.27 -19.39
N ASP A 75 11.09 20.55 -19.50
CA ASP A 75 12.24 20.98 -20.31
C ASP A 75 11.82 21.16 -21.78
N GLY A 76 10.97 20.28 -22.31
CA GLY A 76 10.45 20.38 -23.69
C GLY A 76 9.62 21.62 -23.99
N ILE A 77 9.12 22.32 -22.96
CA ILE A 77 8.40 23.60 -23.09
C ILE A 77 9.23 24.81 -22.63
N GLY A 78 10.50 24.60 -22.26
CA GLY A 78 11.45 25.63 -21.88
C GLY A 78 11.43 26.06 -20.42
N LEU A 79 10.74 25.33 -19.54
CA LEU A 79 10.74 25.62 -18.10
C LEU A 79 11.78 24.75 -17.39
N THR A 80 13.05 25.13 -17.55
CA THR A 80 14.22 24.38 -17.07
C THR A 80 14.76 24.81 -15.69
N HIS A 81 14.41 26.01 -15.23
CA HIS A 81 14.87 26.58 -13.96
C HIS A 81 13.67 27.04 -13.11
N VAL A 82 13.85 27.12 -11.79
CA VAL A 82 12.76 27.42 -10.84
C VAL A 82 12.03 28.73 -11.18
N HIS A 83 12.77 29.80 -11.49
CA HIS A 83 12.16 31.10 -11.82
C HIS A 83 11.32 31.07 -13.10
N HIS A 84 11.55 30.12 -14.01
CA HIS A 84 10.74 29.99 -15.23
C HIS A 84 9.29 29.61 -14.93
N PHE A 85 9.00 28.98 -13.78
CA PHE A 85 7.65 28.61 -13.39
C PHE A 85 6.79 29.81 -12.96
N TYR A 86 7.33 31.02 -12.92
CA TYR A 86 6.61 32.20 -12.46
C TYR A 86 6.52 33.25 -13.55
N THR A 87 5.39 33.96 -13.60
CA THR A 87 5.33 35.22 -14.33
C THR A 87 6.24 36.23 -13.62
N LYS A 88 6.86 37.16 -14.37
CA LYS A 88 7.80 38.13 -13.79
C LYS A 88 7.15 38.92 -12.64
N ARG A 89 5.90 39.36 -12.80
CA ARG A 89 5.14 40.06 -11.75
C ARG A 89 4.89 39.23 -10.50
N ASN A 90 4.60 37.93 -10.61
CA ASN A 90 4.46 37.08 -9.43
C ASN A 90 5.80 36.83 -8.76
N LEU A 91 6.87 36.69 -9.55
CA LEU A 91 8.23 36.56 -9.04
C LEU A 91 8.61 37.77 -8.19
N TRP A 92 8.43 39.00 -8.72
CA TRP A 92 8.59 40.29 -8.03
C TRP A 92 7.92 40.33 -6.65
N VAL A 93 6.73 39.75 -6.54
CA VAL A 93 5.99 39.74 -5.28
C VAL A 93 6.60 38.73 -4.30
N LEU A 94 6.93 37.53 -4.78
CA LEU A 94 7.50 36.47 -3.94
C LEU A 94 8.89 36.86 -3.44
N ASP A 95 9.76 37.37 -4.31
CA ASP A 95 11.12 37.79 -3.92
C ASP A 95 11.10 38.93 -2.91
N ALA A 96 10.25 39.94 -3.11
CA ALA A 96 10.15 41.07 -2.21
C ALA A 96 9.58 40.63 -0.86
N PHE A 97 8.61 39.72 -0.86
CA PHE A 97 8.06 39.16 0.36
C PHE A 97 9.12 38.34 1.11
N VAL A 98 9.82 37.41 0.44
CA VAL A 98 10.88 36.59 1.05
C VAL A 98 12.02 37.46 1.56
N HIS A 99 12.52 38.40 0.76
CA HIS A 99 13.61 39.29 1.14
C HIS A 99 13.27 40.14 2.38
N LYS A 100 12.08 40.75 2.40
CA LYS A 100 11.65 41.59 3.53
C LYS A 100 11.32 40.77 4.77
N SER A 101 10.86 39.53 4.61
CA SER A 101 10.37 38.71 5.72
C SER A 101 11.42 37.78 6.33
N HIS A 102 12.42 37.34 5.56
CA HIS A 102 13.50 36.47 6.03
C HIS A 102 14.30 37.09 7.19
N LYS A 103 14.40 38.43 7.24
CA LYS A 103 15.06 39.15 8.34
C LYS A 103 14.22 39.26 9.61
N LEU A 104 12.92 38.95 9.55
CA LEU A 104 11.96 39.23 10.62
C LEU A 104 11.48 37.97 11.33
N GLN A 105 11.15 36.90 10.59
CA GLN A 105 10.59 35.67 11.19
C GLN A 105 10.64 34.47 10.25
N THR A 106 11.13 33.32 10.73
CA THR A 106 11.10 32.04 9.99
C THR A 106 9.68 31.60 9.59
N ARG A 107 8.65 32.00 10.36
CA ARG A 107 7.23 31.74 10.05
C ARG A 107 6.77 32.41 8.75
N ALA A 108 7.39 33.51 8.35
CA ALA A 108 7.04 34.15 7.10
C ALA A 108 7.50 33.33 5.88
N LEU A 109 8.58 32.55 6.01
CA LEU A 109 8.99 31.61 4.97
C LEU A 109 7.94 30.51 4.75
N TRP A 110 7.25 30.06 5.80
CA TRP A 110 6.12 29.13 5.66
C TRP A 110 4.98 29.72 4.84
N VAL A 111 4.67 31.01 5.03
CA VAL A 111 3.66 31.71 4.22
C VAL A 111 4.09 31.81 2.76
N ALA A 112 5.39 32.09 2.52
CA ALA A 112 5.94 32.14 1.17
C ALA A 112 5.81 30.77 0.48
N THR A 113 6.31 29.69 1.10
CA THR A 113 6.25 28.33 0.53
C THR A 113 4.81 27.87 0.31
N ALA A 114 3.87 28.22 1.19
CA ALA A 114 2.44 27.94 1.01
C ALA A 114 1.78 28.65 -0.19
N CYS A 115 2.44 29.65 -0.78
CA CYS A 115 1.97 30.36 -1.97
C CYS A 115 2.75 30.00 -3.25
N THR A 116 4.00 29.55 -3.14
CA THR A 116 4.91 29.30 -4.28
C THR A 116 4.25 28.53 -5.43
N GLU A 117 3.77 27.33 -5.21
CA GLU A 117 3.20 26.52 -6.29
C GLU A 117 1.89 27.09 -6.86
N GLY A 118 1.04 27.65 -6.00
CA GLY A 118 -0.22 28.26 -6.43
C GLY A 118 -0.02 29.53 -7.26
N SER A 119 1.09 30.24 -7.03
CA SER A 119 1.51 31.42 -7.79
C SER A 119 2.30 31.10 -9.06
N SER A 120 2.51 29.83 -9.36
CA SER A 120 3.30 29.34 -10.50
C SER A 120 2.44 28.95 -11.71
N ALA A 121 3.10 28.63 -12.81
CA ALA A 121 2.56 28.08 -14.04
C ALA A 121 1.87 26.72 -13.85
N LEU A 122 2.07 26.05 -12.71
CA LEU A 122 1.35 24.82 -12.35
C LEU A 122 -0.14 25.07 -12.08
N ASN A 123 -0.52 26.32 -11.80
CA ASN A 123 -1.88 26.66 -11.42
C ASN A 123 -2.81 26.66 -12.64
N ARG A 124 -3.47 25.52 -12.87
CA ARG A 124 -4.35 25.34 -14.03
C ARG A 124 -5.70 25.99 -13.81
N GLU A 125 -6.29 26.47 -14.90
CA GLU A 125 -7.71 26.82 -14.86
C GLU A 125 -8.57 25.56 -14.76
N ARG A 126 -9.64 25.65 -13.97
CA ARG A 126 -10.59 24.54 -13.78
C ARG A 126 -11.98 24.99 -14.22
N PRO A 127 -12.78 24.11 -14.86
CA PRO A 127 -14.17 24.42 -15.19
C PRO A 127 -15.01 24.79 -13.96
N PHE A 128 -14.67 24.22 -12.80
CA PHE A 128 -15.35 24.47 -11.53
C PHE A 128 -14.34 24.63 -10.39
N GLY A 129 -14.61 25.58 -9.50
CA GLY A 129 -13.84 25.84 -8.29
C GLY A 129 -12.65 26.77 -8.49
N LEU A 130 -11.81 26.87 -7.46
CA LEU A 130 -10.58 27.66 -7.53
C LEU A 130 -9.53 26.97 -8.42
N PRO A 131 -8.69 27.73 -9.13
CA PRO A 131 -7.58 27.15 -9.88
C PRO A 131 -6.66 26.38 -8.94
N SER A 132 -6.07 25.31 -9.45
CA SER A 132 -5.20 24.45 -8.65
C SER A 132 -4.18 23.74 -9.52
N LYS A 133 -3.04 23.37 -8.96
CA LYS A 133 -2.17 22.39 -9.61
C LYS A 133 -2.84 21.02 -9.74
N LEU A 134 -2.31 20.18 -10.63
CA LEU A 134 -2.62 18.76 -10.64
C LEU A 134 -1.82 18.09 -9.52
N SER A 135 -2.50 17.33 -8.65
CA SER A 135 -1.85 16.68 -7.51
C SER A 135 -0.83 15.62 -7.96
N GLY A 136 0.30 15.56 -7.27
CA GLY A 136 1.34 14.55 -7.48
C GLY A 136 2.18 14.73 -8.76
N THR A 137 2.23 15.95 -9.31
CA THR A 137 2.97 16.22 -10.56
C THR A 137 3.35 17.70 -10.68
N LEU A 138 4.41 17.97 -11.43
CA LEU A 138 4.79 19.32 -11.88
C LEU A 138 4.23 19.66 -13.27
N TYR A 139 3.09 19.08 -13.64
CA TYR A 139 2.43 19.34 -14.93
C TYR A 139 2.00 20.80 -15.09
N VAL A 140 2.44 21.41 -16.19
CA VAL A 140 1.97 22.72 -16.65
C VAL A 140 0.89 22.55 -17.71
N SER A 141 -0.30 23.08 -17.43
CA SER A 141 -1.45 23.01 -18.35
C SER A 141 -1.32 23.96 -19.54
N SER A 142 -2.12 23.70 -20.58
CA SER A 142 -2.29 24.66 -21.68
C SER A 142 -3.07 25.91 -21.28
N MET A 143 -4.00 25.77 -20.33
CA MET A 143 -4.74 26.89 -19.73
C MET A 143 -4.27 27.12 -18.30
N ILE A 144 -3.39 28.11 -18.13
CA ILE A 144 -2.85 28.53 -16.84
C ILE A 144 -3.71 29.69 -16.33
N ARG A 145 -4.09 29.64 -15.06
CA ARG A 145 -4.70 30.79 -14.38
C ARG A 145 -3.69 31.41 -13.45
N GLU A 146 -3.17 32.55 -13.86
CA GLU A 146 -2.36 33.36 -12.97
C GLU A 146 -3.22 33.91 -11.82
N ILE A 147 -2.66 33.88 -10.62
CA ILE A 147 -3.28 34.47 -9.43
C ILE A 147 -2.53 35.71 -8.98
N ASN A 148 -3.26 36.66 -8.41
CA ASN A 148 -2.66 37.78 -7.70
C ASN A 148 -1.96 37.27 -6.43
N THR A 149 -0.63 37.18 -6.49
CA THR A 149 0.20 36.66 -5.39
C THR A 149 0.13 37.53 -4.14
N LEU A 150 0.04 38.86 -4.26
CA LEU A 150 -0.13 39.76 -3.10
C LEU A 150 -1.44 39.46 -2.35
N GLY A 151 -2.53 39.32 -3.11
CA GLY A 151 -3.82 38.92 -2.56
C GLY A 151 -3.76 37.52 -1.94
N PHE A 152 -3.01 36.59 -2.53
CA PHE A 152 -2.87 35.24 -2.00
C PHE A 152 -2.10 35.21 -0.67
N LEU A 153 -0.96 35.90 -0.60
CA LEU A 153 -0.18 36.09 0.63
C LEU A 153 -1.04 36.70 1.73
N ARG A 154 -1.78 37.79 1.45
CA ARG A 154 -2.68 38.42 2.43
C ARG A 154 -3.73 37.43 2.97
N ARG A 155 -4.34 36.62 2.10
CA ARG A 155 -5.31 35.59 2.52
C ARG A 155 -4.66 34.51 3.40
N LYS A 156 -3.44 34.07 3.07
CA LYS A 156 -2.72 33.06 3.86
C LYS A 156 -2.31 33.61 5.23
N ILE A 157 -1.82 34.84 5.29
CA ILE A 157 -1.51 35.54 6.54
C ILE A 157 -2.76 35.67 7.42
N GLY A 158 -3.89 36.11 6.85
CA GLY A 158 -5.14 36.25 7.62
C GLY A 158 -5.71 34.92 8.15
N LYS A 159 -5.34 33.79 7.54
CA LYS A 159 -5.71 32.44 8.03
C LYS A 159 -4.73 31.89 9.06
N TYR A 160 -3.55 32.49 9.20
CA TYR A 160 -2.53 32.02 10.12
C TYR A 160 -3.00 32.27 11.56
N LYS A 161 -3.25 31.18 12.29
CA LYS A 161 -3.59 31.21 13.72
C LYS A 161 -2.52 30.43 14.47
N THR A 162 -2.00 30.99 15.55
CA THR A 162 -1.09 30.28 16.46
C THR A 162 -1.91 29.60 17.55
N CYS A 163 -1.84 28.27 17.66
CA CYS A 163 -2.50 27.51 18.71
C CYS A 163 -1.71 27.45 20.04
N GLY A 164 -0.61 28.21 20.15
CA GLY A 164 0.29 28.14 21.30
C GLY A 164 1.15 26.87 21.31
N ILE A 165 1.87 26.65 22.42
CA ILE A 165 2.57 25.39 22.67
C ILE A 165 1.55 24.44 23.27
N VAL A 166 1.35 23.28 22.65
CA VAL A 166 0.57 22.19 23.25
C VAL A 166 1.56 21.35 24.08
N PRO A 167 1.44 21.32 25.42
CA PRO A 167 2.28 20.44 26.24
C PRO A 167 2.05 19.00 25.78
N CYS A 168 3.09 18.16 25.82
CA CYS A 168 3.14 16.74 25.39
C CYS A 168 3.25 16.44 23.89
N ILE A 169 3.37 17.44 23.00
CA ILE A 169 3.62 17.21 21.57
C ILE A 169 5.08 17.56 21.23
N SER A 170 5.80 16.62 20.64
CA SER A 170 7.11 16.85 20.02
C SER A 170 6.97 16.75 18.50
N ILE A 171 7.53 17.73 17.78
CA ILE A 171 7.51 17.79 16.32
C ILE A 171 8.97 17.90 15.86
N GLY A 172 9.36 17.03 14.93
CA GLY A 172 10.70 17.03 14.36
C GLY A 172 10.66 16.75 12.86
N ALA A 173 11.67 17.28 12.14
CA ALA A 173 11.95 16.93 10.76
C ALA A 173 13.27 16.15 10.75
N LYS A 174 13.17 14.82 10.73
CA LYS A 174 14.31 13.89 10.76
C LYS A 174 14.05 12.75 9.78
N SER A 175 15.13 12.13 9.30
CA SER A 175 15.04 10.92 8.48
C SER A 175 14.71 9.73 9.37
N SER A 176 13.74 8.91 8.99
CA SER A 176 13.41 7.67 9.72
C SER A 176 14.50 6.59 9.61
N THR A 177 15.45 6.76 8.68
CA THR A 177 16.63 5.88 8.55
C THR A 177 17.74 6.21 9.55
N GLU A 178 17.70 7.39 10.18
CA GLU A 178 18.70 7.79 11.17
C GLU A 178 18.35 7.19 12.54
N THR A 179 19.38 6.83 13.31
CA THR A 179 19.21 6.23 14.63
C THR A 179 18.45 7.18 15.55
N ASN A 180 17.36 6.69 16.12
CA ASN A 180 16.51 7.48 17.00
C ASN A 180 17.15 7.65 18.39
N GLU A 181 16.95 8.80 19.03
CA GLU A 181 17.30 9.01 20.45
C GLU A 181 16.39 8.18 21.38
N PHE A 182 15.26 7.70 20.85
CA PHE A 182 14.28 6.89 21.54
C PHE A 182 14.70 5.41 21.48
N ASN A 183 15.06 4.85 22.63
CA ASN A 183 15.24 3.40 22.79
C ASN A 183 14.12 2.87 23.69
N SER A 184 13.29 1.97 23.15
CA SER A 184 12.23 1.28 23.89
C SER A 184 11.38 2.22 24.76
N SER A 185 11.03 3.39 24.22
CA SER A 185 10.30 4.44 24.94
C SER A 185 8.94 4.76 24.34
N ILE A 186 8.67 4.29 23.12
CA ILE A 186 7.41 4.53 22.40
C ILE A 186 6.44 3.38 22.65
N ASP A 187 5.19 3.70 22.98
CA ASP A 187 4.12 2.72 23.24
C ASP A 187 3.38 2.28 21.97
N TYR A 188 3.35 3.11 20.94
CA TYR A 188 2.68 2.78 19.68
C TYR A 188 3.22 3.62 18.54
N ILE A 189 3.29 3.04 17.34
CA ILE A 189 3.71 3.74 16.12
C ILE A 189 2.61 3.60 15.08
N PHE A 190 2.24 4.73 14.47
CA PHE A 190 1.40 4.75 13.27
C PHE A 190 2.20 5.41 12.15
N THR A 191 2.28 4.76 10.99
CA THR A 191 3.09 5.26 9.87
C THR A 191 2.42 5.00 8.52
N ASP A 192 2.57 5.95 7.60
CA ASP A 192 2.10 5.90 6.22
C ASP A 192 3.32 6.12 5.30
N PRO A 193 4.11 5.08 5.02
CA PRO A 193 5.33 5.20 4.23
C PRO A 193 5.04 5.43 2.74
N PRO A 194 6.01 5.97 1.98
CA PRO A 194 5.87 6.11 0.53
C PRO A 194 5.55 4.80 -0.19
N PHE A 195 4.73 4.88 -1.24
CA PHE A 195 4.25 3.70 -1.97
C PHE A 195 5.11 3.34 -3.18
N GLY A 196 6.42 3.14 -2.99
CA GLY A 196 7.34 2.85 -4.10
C GLY A 196 7.45 4.02 -5.08
N GLY A 197 7.12 3.82 -6.37
CA GLY A 197 7.34 4.81 -7.44
C GLY A 197 6.13 5.69 -7.77
N ASN A 198 5.15 5.80 -6.89
CA ASN A 198 3.92 6.56 -7.17
C ASN A 198 4.14 8.09 -7.18
N LEU A 199 5.03 8.57 -6.31
CA LEU A 199 5.37 9.98 -6.17
C LEU A 199 6.88 10.10 -5.92
N MET A 200 7.51 11.10 -6.56
CA MET A 200 8.93 11.41 -6.37
C MET A 200 9.02 12.68 -5.51
N TYR A 201 9.04 12.52 -4.19
CA TYR A 201 8.82 13.63 -3.25
C TYR A 201 9.92 14.69 -3.35
N SER A 202 11.18 14.28 -3.45
CA SER A 202 12.32 15.20 -3.63
C SER A 202 12.20 16.02 -4.92
N GLU A 203 11.72 15.42 -6.01
CA GLU A 203 11.46 16.13 -7.27
C GLU A 203 10.30 17.12 -7.14
N LEU A 204 9.18 16.68 -6.54
CA LEU A 204 7.96 17.49 -6.39
C LEU A 204 8.16 18.66 -5.41
N ASN A 205 9.00 18.50 -4.40
CA ASN A 205 9.31 19.52 -3.40
C ASN A 205 10.27 20.60 -3.91
N PHE A 206 10.98 20.35 -5.01
CA PHE A 206 12.12 21.18 -5.41
C PHE A 206 11.77 22.67 -5.58
N LEU A 207 10.57 23.00 -6.09
CA LEU A 207 10.16 24.39 -6.31
C LEU A 207 10.18 25.22 -5.01
N TRP A 208 9.59 24.73 -3.91
CA TRP A 208 9.63 25.47 -2.64
C TRP A 208 10.96 25.32 -1.90
N GLU A 209 11.73 24.26 -2.18
CA GLU A 209 13.00 23.96 -1.52
C GLU A 209 14.07 24.95 -1.99
N ALA A 210 14.05 25.28 -3.28
CA ALA A 210 14.90 26.32 -3.85
C ALA A 210 14.68 27.69 -3.17
N TRP A 211 13.42 28.07 -2.88
CA TRP A 211 13.12 29.29 -2.11
C TRP A 211 13.66 29.25 -0.68
N LEU A 212 13.69 28.07 -0.07
CA LEU A 212 14.23 27.85 1.27
C LEU A 212 15.75 27.67 1.30
N LYS A 213 16.41 27.56 0.13
CA LYS A 213 17.84 27.26 -0.03
C LYS A 213 18.24 25.94 0.65
N VAL A 214 17.37 24.96 0.56
CA VAL A 214 17.62 23.58 1.02
C VAL A 214 17.33 22.62 -0.12
N CYS A 215 17.84 21.40 -0.03
CA CYS A 215 17.49 20.32 -0.94
C CYS A 215 17.27 19.05 -0.13
N THR A 216 16.21 18.30 -0.45
CA THR A 216 15.99 16.98 0.15
C THR A 216 17.14 16.04 -0.19
N ASN A 217 17.67 15.34 0.81
CA ASN A 217 18.59 14.22 0.58
C ASN A 217 17.83 13.07 -0.09
N ASN A 218 17.92 12.99 -1.40
CA ASN A 218 17.24 11.96 -2.17
C ASN A 218 17.90 10.58 -2.03
N LYS A 219 19.07 10.39 -1.40
CA LYS A 219 19.71 9.06 -1.30
C LYS A 219 18.90 8.07 -0.46
N THR A 220 18.40 8.52 0.69
CA THR A 220 17.59 7.73 1.63
C THR A 220 16.09 7.92 1.43
N GLU A 221 15.68 8.51 0.30
CA GLU A 221 14.27 8.62 -0.06
C GLU A 221 13.72 7.22 -0.43
N ALA A 222 12.75 6.74 0.35
CA ALA A 222 12.19 5.40 0.22
C ALA A 222 11.20 5.29 -0.96
N ILE A 223 11.71 5.41 -2.19
CA ILE A 223 10.92 5.33 -3.43
C ILE A 223 11.61 4.45 -4.47
N THR A 224 10.86 4.00 -5.49
CA THR A 224 11.45 3.42 -6.71
C THR A 224 11.51 4.50 -7.78
N ASN A 225 12.68 4.79 -8.33
CA ASN A 225 12.88 5.87 -9.30
C ASN A 225 14.01 5.50 -10.27
N LYS A 226 13.71 5.52 -11.58
CA LYS A 226 14.66 5.10 -12.61
C LYS A 226 15.85 6.06 -12.73
N VAL A 227 15.61 7.36 -12.63
CA VAL A 227 16.63 8.39 -12.74
C VAL A 227 17.58 8.36 -11.53
N GLN A 228 17.05 8.08 -10.35
CA GLN A 228 17.86 7.89 -9.13
C GLN A 228 18.52 6.50 -9.05
N GLY A 229 18.29 5.59 -10.00
CA GLY A 229 18.84 4.23 -9.98
C GLY A 229 18.29 3.36 -8.84
N LYS A 230 17.04 3.60 -8.41
CA LYS A 230 16.40 2.85 -7.32
C LYS A 230 15.32 1.93 -7.83
N GLY A 231 15.60 0.63 -7.79
CA GLY A 231 14.65 -0.44 -8.03
C GLY A 231 13.95 -0.87 -6.74
N LEU A 232 13.33 -2.05 -6.82
CA LEU A 232 12.56 -2.63 -5.73
C LEU A 232 13.46 -3.01 -4.53
N SER A 233 14.65 -3.53 -4.81
CA SER A 233 15.63 -3.94 -3.79
C SER A 233 16.15 -2.75 -2.98
N GLU A 234 16.45 -1.62 -3.63
CA GLU A 234 16.85 -0.39 -2.93
C GLU A 234 15.72 0.13 -2.04
N TYR A 235 14.49 0.12 -2.57
CA TYR A 235 13.30 0.50 -1.81
C TYR A 235 13.11 -0.38 -0.57
N GLN A 236 13.17 -1.71 -0.72
CA GLN A 236 13.08 -2.67 0.38
C GLN A 236 14.17 -2.42 1.43
N ARG A 237 15.42 -2.18 1.01
CA ARG A 237 16.53 -1.89 1.92
C ARG A 237 16.27 -0.63 2.76
N ILE A 238 15.88 0.47 2.12
CA ILE A 238 15.61 1.74 2.82
C ILE A 238 14.41 1.57 3.77
N MET A 239 13.35 0.89 3.33
CA MET A 239 12.20 0.60 4.19
C MET A 239 12.59 -0.26 5.40
N THR A 240 13.46 -1.26 5.21
CA THR A 240 14.00 -2.08 6.31
C THR A 240 14.77 -1.23 7.32
N GLU A 241 15.57 -0.27 6.86
CA GLU A 241 16.30 0.67 7.73
C GLU A 241 15.34 1.54 8.53
N CYS A 242 14.29 2.11 7.90
CA CYS A 242 13.24 2.85 8.61
C CYS A 242 12.55 2.00 9.68
N PHE A 243 12.12 0.79 9.32
CA PHE A 243 11.43 -0.10 10.26
C PHE A 243 12.34 -0.58 11.38
N ARG A 244 13.65 -0.74 11.14
CA ARG A 244 14.61 -1.09 12.20
C ARG A 244 14.69 0.03 13.25
N THR A 245 14.70 1.29 12.82
CA THR A 245 14.63 2.44 13.72
C THR A 245 13.33 2.45 14.53
N PHE A 246 12.20 2.13 13.90
CA PHE A 246 10.90 2.04 14.59
C PHE A 246 10.89 0.90 15.61
N CYS A 247 11.40 -0.28 15.23
CA CYS A 247 11.53 -1.43 16.11
C CYS A 247 12.45 -1.11 17.31
N HIS A 248 13.52 -0.36 17.11
CA HIS A 248 14.39 0.09 18.21
C HIS A 248 13.66 1.01 19.19
N ALA A 249 12.90 1.98 18.67
CA ALA A 249 12.17 2.95 19.49
C ALA A 249 10.95 2.37 20.23
N LEU A 250 10.30 1.37 19.66
CA LEU A 250 9.11 0.74 20.22
C LEU A 250 9.43 -0.12 21.44
N LYS A 251 8.63 -0.03 22.50
CA LYS A 251 8.72 -0.91 23.66
C LYS A 251 8.48 -2.38 23.27
N PRO A 252 9.17 -3.37 23.87
CA PRO A 252 8.89 -4.78 23.61
C PRO A 252 7.42 -5.13 23.86
N GLY A 253 6.83 -5.96 22.99
CA GLY A 253 5.42 -6.37 23.06
C GLY A 253 4.41 -5.31 22.59
N HIS A 254 4.85 -4.13 22.15
CA HIS A 254 3.97 -3.07 21.68
C HIS A 254 3.82 -3.09 20.15
N TRP A 255 2.85 -2.32 19.66
CA TRP A 255 2.31 -2.44 18.31
C TRP A 255 2.70 -1.26 17.41
N MET A 256 2.77 -1.56 16.12
CA MET A 256 2.87 -0.59 15.05
C MET A 256 1.81 -0.89 13.98
N THR A 257 1.21 0.15 13.44
CA THR A 257 0.33 0.07 12.28
C THR A 257 0.93 0.81 11.10
N VAL A 258 0.94 0.16 9.94
CA VAL A 258 1.42 0.70 8.67
C VAL A 258 0.22 0.81 7.72
N GLU A 259 -0.11 2.04 7.30
CA GLU A 259 -1.05 2.28 6.20
C GLU A 259 -0.28 2.13 4.88
N PHE A 260 -0.80 1.33 3.95
CA PHE A 260 -0.12 1.06 2.69
C PHE A 260 -1.09 0.95 1.52
N HIS A 261 -0.83 1.71 0.45
CA HIS A 261 -1.59 1.68 -0.80
C HIS A 261 -0.69 1.44 -2.01
N ASN A 262 -0.68 0.22 -2.56
CA ASN A 262 -0.06 -0.03 -3.86
C ASN A 262 -0.77 -1.17 -4.59
N SER A 263 -0.91 -1.04 -5.91
CA SER A 263 -1.51 -2.06 -6.76
C SER A 263 -0.55 -3.19 -7.16
N LYS A 264 0.75 -3.08 -6.84
CA LYS A 264 1.78 -4.06 -7.20
C LYS A 264 2.12 -4.99 -6.03
N ASN A 265 1.89 -6.28 -6.20
CA ASN A 265 2.23 -7.33 -5.22
C ASN A 265 3.72 -7.34 -4.88
N SER A 266 4.60 -7.03 -5.84
CA SER A 266 6.04 -6.97 -5.59
C SER A 266 6.43 -5.91 -4.56
N VAL A 267 5.77 -4.74 -4.55
CA VAL A 267 6.01 -3.68 -3.56
C VAL A 267 5.44 -4.08 -2.20
N TRP A 268 4.30 -4.79 -2.20
CA TRP A 268 3.71 -5.36 -0.99
C TRP A 268 4.63 -6.39 -0.33
N ASN A 269 5.12 -7.37 -1.08
CA ASN A 269 6.05 -8.38 -0.57
C ASN A 269 7.33 -7.72 -0.02
N SER A 270 7.83 -6.70 -0.71
CA SER A 270 8.98 -5.91 -0.24
C SER A 270 8.73 -5.26 1.12
N ILE A 271 7.52 -4.76 1.38
CA ILE A 271 7.16 -4.17 2.68
C ILE A 271 7.03 -5.24 3.77
N GLN A 272 6.38 -6.37 3.48
CA GLN A 272 6.27 -7.47 4.43
C GLN A 272 7.66 -7.99 4.82
N GLU A 273 8.53 -8.24 3.84
CA GLU A 273 9.91 -8.66 4.07
C GLU A 273 10.69 -7.58 4.84
N ALA A 274 10.50 -6.29 4.53
CA ALA A 274 11.17 -5.21 5.25
C ALA A 274 10.75 -5.14 6.73
N LEU A 275 9.46 -5.30 7.05
CA LEU A 275 8.96 -5.35 8.42
C LEU A 275 9.56 -6.53 9.19
N GLN A 276 9.51 -7.69 8.56
CA GLN A 276 10.06 -8.94 9.05
C GLN A 276 11.56 -8.85 9.32
N ASN A 277 12.34 -8.37 8.35
CA ASN A 277 13.80 -8.17 8.47
C ASN A 277 14.18 -7.09 9.50
N ALA A 278 13.26 -6.17 9.82
CA ALA A 278 13.43 -5.21 10.91
C ALA A 278 13.13 -5.79 12.30
N GLY A 279 12.58 -7.02 12.37
CA GLY A 279 12.26 -7.74 13.61
C GLY A 279 10.81 -7.63 14.07
N PHE A 280 9.91 -7.08 13.25
CA PHE A 280 8.48 -7.07 13.55
C PHE A 280 7.83 -8.42 13.21
N VAL A 281 6.80 -8.78 13.98
CA VAL A 281 5.91 -9.90 13.65
C VAL A 281 4.58 -9.33 13.15
N ILE A 282 4.20 -9.68 11.93
CA ILE A 282 2.91 -9.30 11.34
C ILE A 282 1.82 -10.11 12.04
N ALA A 283 0.73 -9.43 12.42
CA ALA A 283 -0.32 -10.01 13.24
C ALA A 283 -1.73 -9.71 12.74
N ASP A 284 -1.90 -8.78 11.79
CA ASP A 284 -3.15 -8.59 11.06
C ASP A 284 -2.88 -7.79 9.77
N VAL A 285 -3.64 -8.06 8.72
CA VAL A 285 -3.66 -7.24 7.50
C VAL A 285 -5.12 -7.02 7.12
N ARG A 286 -5.58 -5.77 7.29
CA ARG A 286 -6.97 -5.38 6.99
C ARG A 286 -7.05 -4.49 5.78
N MET A 287 -8.22 -4.49 5.14
CA MET A 287 -8.56 -3.56 4.07
C MET A 287 -9.35 -2.38 4.64
N LEU A 288 -8.91 -1.17 4.31
CA LEU A 288 -9.56 0.09 4.61
C LEU A 288 -10.30 0.56 3.35
N ASP A 289 -11.64 0.59 3.45
CA ASP A 289 -12.51 1.11 2.39
C ASP A 289 -12.58 2.64 2.48
N LYS A 290 -11.83 3.31 1.60
CA LYS A 290 -11.96 4.75 1.39
C LYS A 290 -13.23 4.97 0.57
N GLN A 291 -14.36 5.20 1.27
CA GLN A 291 -15.69 5.46 0.69
C GLN A 291 -15.75 6.53 -0.43
N GLN A 292 -14.66 7.26 -0.69
CA GLN A 292 -14.49 8.21 -1.78
C GLN A 292 -13.21 7.91 -2.61
N GLY A 293 -13.37 7.39 -3.83
CA GLY A 293 -12.28 7.12 -4.74
C GLY A 293 -11.68 8.38 -5.38
N SER A 294 -10.37 8.39 -5.62
CA SER A 294 -9.67 9.46 -6.34
C SER A 294 -9.96 9.42 -7.86
N PHE A 295 -9.83 10.56 -8.55
CA PHE A 295 -10.09 10.68 -9.99
C PHE A 295 -9.29 9.69 -10.87
N LYS A 296 -8.08 9.29 -10.45
CA LYS A 296 -7.27 8.24 -11.12
C LYS A 296 -7.82 6.83 -10.89
N GLN A 297 -8.44 6.56 -9.73
CA GLN A 297 -9.08 5.26 -9.43
C GLN A 297 -10.40 5.08 -10.21
N VAL A 298 -11.06 6.16 -10.60
CA VAL A 298 -12.30 6.12 -11.41
C VAL A 298 -12.02 5.91 -12.91
N THR A 299 -10.85 6.33 -13.39
CA THR A 299 -10.49 6.30 -14.82
C THR A 299 -9.63 5.11 -15.24
N SER A 300 -9.08 4.36 -14.28
CA SER A 300 -8.23 3.18 -14.51
C SER A 300 -9.00 1.91 -14.16
N ALA A 301 -9.32 1.05 -15.14
CA ALA A 301 -10.07 -0.19 -14.91
C ALA A 301 -9.39 -1.19 -13.94
N ASN A 302 -8.09 -1.00 -13.65
CA ASN A 302 -7.24 -1.91 -12.87
C ASN A 302 -6.61 -1.27 -11.60
N ALA A 303 -7.12 -0.13 -11.12
CA ALA A 303 -6.62 0.43 -9.87
C ALA A 303 -7.16 -0.36 -8.67
N VAL A 304 -6.27 -0.93 -7.85
CA VAL A 304 -6.63 -1.55 -6.56
C VAL A 304 -7.40 -0.51 -5.73
N LYS A 305 -8.60 -0.90 -5.31
CA LYS A 305 -9.62 0.00 -4.74
C LYS A 305 -9.51 0.20 -3.23
N GLN A 306 -8.64 -0.54 -2.56
CA GLN A 306 -8.64 -0.66 -1.10
C GLN A 306 -7.24 -0.49 -0.54
N ASP A 307 -7.15 0.20 0.59
CA ASP A 307 -5.88 0.46 1.26
C ASP A 307 -5.64 -0.65 2.27
N LEU A 308 -4.40 -1.10 2.42
CA LEU A 308 -4.03 -2.11 3.39
C LEU A 308 -3.57 -1.44 4.68
N VAL A 309 -4.01 -2.00 5.80
CA VAL A 309 -3.59 -1.61 7.14
C VAL A 309 -2.92 -2.83 7.75
N ILE A 310 -1.59 -2.78 7.82
CA ILE A 310 -0.77 -3.84 8.41
C ILE A 310 -0.63 -3.54 9.90
N SER A 311 -1.05 -4.46 10.75
CA SER A 311 -0.75 -4.42 12.18
C SER A 311 0.35 -5.42 12.48
N CYS A 312 1.40 -4.94 13.13
CA CYS A 312 2.54 -5.74 13.53
C CYS A 312 2.98 -5.35 14.94
N TYR A 313 3.71 -6.23 15.61
CA TYR A 313 4.21 -5.97 16.96
C TYR A 313 5.70 -6.28 17.06
N LYS A 314 6.38 -5.58 17.97
CA LYS A 314 7.74 -5.92 18.37
C LYS A 314 7.66 -7.11 19.35
N PRO A 315 8.35 -8.23 19.10
CA PRO A 315 8.45 -9.33 20.07
C PRO A 315 8.78 -8.82 21.48
N ASN A 316 8.19 -9.45 22.50
CA ASN A 316 8.59 -9.14 23.87
C ASN A 316 9.99 -9.72 24.14
N GLY A 317 10.77 -9.07 25.02
CA GLY A 317 12.15 -9.50 25.31
C GLY A 317 12.23 -10.96 25.77
N GLY A 318 11.21 -11.42 26.51
CA GLY A 318 11.13 -12.82 26.94
C GLY A 318 11.04 -13.84 25.80
N LEU A 319 10.38 -13.54 24.67
CA LEU A 319 10.34 -14.45 23.52
C LEU A 319 11.71 -14.54 22.84
N GLU A 320 12.36 -13.40 22.62
CA GLU A 320 13.70 -13.33 22.03
C GLU A 320 14.74 -14.10 22.87
N ASP A 321 14.74 -13.89 24.19
CA ASP A 321 15.70 -14.53 25.08
C ASP A 321 15.44 -16.04 25.21
N ARG A 322 14.17 -16.47 25.28
CA ARG A 322 13.83 -17.91 25.29
C ARG A 322 14.13 -18.56 23.95
N PHE A 323 13.86 -17.87 22.84
CA PHE A 323 14.14 -18.41 21.51
C PHE A 323 15.62 -18.66 21.30
N LYS A 324 16.52 -17.81 21.81
CA LYS A 324 17.98 -18.07 21.76
C LYS A 324 18.38 -19.37 22.48
N LEU A 325 17.63 -19.77 23.50
CA LEU A 325 17.91 -20.99 24.29
C LEU A 325 17.30 -22.25 23.67
N SER A 326 16.21 -22.12 22.92
CA SER A 326 15.45 -23.23 22.32
C SER A 326 15.43 -23.18 20.78
N ALA A 327 16.32 -22.42 20.17
CA ALA A 327 16.42 -22.24 18.73
C ALA A 327 16.58 -23.60 18.02
N GLY A 328 15.79 -23.82 16.97
CA GLY A 328 15.83 -25.06 16.20
C GLY A 328 15.26 -26.30 16.92
N THR A 329 14.52 -26.12 18.02
CA THR A 329 13.85 -27.20 18.76
C THR A 329 12.33 -27.10 18.67
N GLU A 330 11.62 -28.21 18.88
CA GLU A 330 10.15 -28.20 18.96
C GLU A 330 9.62 -27.24 20.04
N GLU A 331 10.34 -27.09 21.15
CA GLU A 331 9.94 -26.20 22.24
C GLU A 331 9.92 -24.72 21.79
N GLY A 332 10.89 -24.31 20.97
CA GLY A 332 10.93 -22.98 20.37
C GLY A 332 9.73 -22.70 19.45
N VAL A 333 9.31 -23.69 18.67
CA VAL A 333 8.12 -23.61 17.81
C VAL A 333 6.86 -23.36 18.64
N TRP A 334 6.66 -24.13 19.72
CA TRP A 334 5.48 -24.01 20.55
C TRP A 334 5.49 -22.75 21.44
N ASP A 335 6.68 -22.27 21.84
CA ASP A 335 6.80 -20.99 22.57
C ASP A 335 6.44 -19.79 21.68
N PHE A 336 6.89 -19.82 20.41
CA PHE A 336 6.45 -18.84 19.42
C PHE A 336 4.92 -18.88 19.25
N ALA A 337 4.34 -20.06 18.99
CA ALA A 337 2.90 -20.19 18.79
C ALA A 337 2.09 -19.67 19.99
N ARG A 338 2.49 -20.01 21.22
CA ARG A 338 1.86 -19.47 22.45
C ARG A 338 1.96 -17.96 22.53
N THR A 339 3.15 -17.41 22.29
CA THR A 339 3.38 -15.97 22.41
C THR A 339 2.62 -15.19 21.34
N HIS A 340 2.58 -15.71 20.11
CA HIS A 340 1.85 -15.11 19.02
C HIS A 340 0.33 -15.14 19.28
N LEU A 341 -0.24 -16.30 19.65
CA LEU A 341 -1.66 -16.41 20.03
C LEU A 341 -2.05 -15.49 21.19
N LYS A 342 -1.13 -15.25 22.14
CA LYS A 342 -1.35 -14.31 23.25
C LYS A 342 -1.50 -12.86 22.79
N GLN A 343 -0.80 -12.48 21.71
CA GLN A 343 -0.86 -11.13 21.16
C GLN A 343 -2.10 -10.91 20.29
N LEU A 344 -2.58 -11.96 19.60
CA LEU A 344 -3.73 -11.84 18.72
C LEU A 344 -5.03 -11.49 19.50
N PRO A 345 -5.92 -10.66 18.92
CA PRO A 345 -7.21 -10.39 19.54
C PRO A 345 -7.99 -11.68 19.78
N VAL A 346 -8.70 -11.79 20.90
CA VAL A 346 -9.48 -13.01 21.23
C VAL A 346 -10.79 -13.06 20.45
N PHE A 347 -11.45 -11.92 20.27
CA PHE A 347 -12.75 -11.86 19.60
C PHE A 347 -12.94 -10.50 18.94
N VAL A 348 -13.40 -10.51 17.68
CA VAL A 348 -13.76 -9.31 16.93
C VAL A 348 -15.18 -9.50 16.41
N SER A 349 -16.03 -8.48 16.56
CA SER A 349 -17.38 -8.49 16.02
C SER A 349 -17.64 -7.27 15.15
N LYS A 350 -18.30 -7.48 14.01
CA LYS A 350 -18.74 -6.43 13.10
C LYS A 350 -20.24 -6.58 12.88
N ASN A 351 -21.00 -5.50 13.09
CA ASN A 351 -22.46 -5.49 12.91
C ASN A 351 -23.21 -6.62 13.64
N GLY A 352 -22.74 -7.03 14.82
CA GLY A 352 -23.36 -8.10 15.61
C GLY A 352 -23.05 -9.53 15.14
N GLN A 353 -22.10 -9.71 14.22
CA GLN A 353 -21.60 -11.01 13.78
C GLN A 353 -20.13 -11.18 14.21
N ALA A 354 -19.73 -12.40 14.58
CA ALA A 354 -18.33 -12.71 14.90
C ALA A 354 -17.50 -12.76 13.61
N GLU A 355 -16.35 -12.09 13.60
CA GLU A 355 -15.39 -12.11 12.48
C GLU A 355 -14.34 -13.20 12.72
N ILE A 356 -14.05 -14.03 11.71
CA ILE A 356 -12.93 -14.97 11.78
C ILE A 356 -11.61 -14.19 11.70
N ILE A 357 -10.73 -14.43 12.68
CA ILE A 357 -9.39 -13.85 12.75
C ILE A 357 -8.44 -14.78 12.01
N ALA A 358 -8.10 -14.45 10.77
CA ALA A 358 -7.30 -15.29 9.88
C ALA A 358 -5.97 -15.74 10.52
N GLU A 359 -5.31 -14.85 11.27
CA GLU A 359 -4.02 -15.10 11.93
C GLU A 359 -4.10 -16.14 13.06
N ARG A 360 -5.31 -16.54 13.49
CA ARG A 360 -5.53 -17.67 14.41
C ARG A 360 -5.75 -19.00 13.68
N GLN A 361 -5.73 -19.03 12.35
CA GLN A 361 -5.88 -20.27 11.58
C GLN A 361 -4.54 -20.98 11.44
N ASN A 362 -4.58 -22.31 11.39
CA ASN A 362 -3.38 -23.17 11.40
C ASN A 362 -2.31 -22.80 10.37
N TYR A 363 -2.71 -22.51 9.13
CA TYR A 363 -1.78 -22.22 8.03
C TYR A 363 -1.04 -20.89 8.25
N LEU A 364 -1.74 -19.81 8.65
CA LEU A 364 -1.08 -18.54 8.95
C LEU A 364 -0.20 -18.65 10.20
N LEU A 365 -0.64 -19.37 11.24
CA LEU A 365 0.19 -19.65 12.40
C LEU A 365 1.50 -20.36 12.02
N PHE A 366 1.43 -21.31 11.08
CA PHE A 366 2.61 -21.98 10.55
C PHE A 366 3.51 -21.02 9.76
N ASP A 367 2.95 -20.23 8.84
CA ASP A 367 3.71 -19.28 8.04
C ASP A 367 4.44 -18.23 8.91
N ARG A 368 3.77 -17.70 9.94
CA ARG A 368 4.38 -16.76 10.90
C ARG A 368 5.51 -17.42 11.68
N MET A 369 5.34 -18.69 12.06
CA MET A 369 6.36 -19.47 12.76
C MET A 369 7.59 -19.72 11.88
N VAL A 370 7.38 -20.15 10.63
CA VAL A 370 8.46 -20.36 9.65
C VAL A 370 9.22 -19.07 9.41
N ALA A 371 8.51 -17.97 9.12
CA ALA A 371 9.12 -16.67 8.90
C ALA A 371 9.97 -16.23 10.09
N PHE A 372 9.47 -16.41 11.32
CA PHE A 372 10.19 -16.04 12.55
C PHE A 372 11.51 -16.81 12.73
N HIS A 373 11.55 -18.10 12.41
CA HIS A 373 12.75 -18.95 12.50
C HIS A 373 13.75 -18.61 11.39
N VAL A 374 13.28 -18.53 10.14
CA VAL A 374 14.14 -18.26 8.97
C VAL A 374 14.84 -16.91 9.09
N GLN A 375 14.13 -15.87 9.55
CA GLN A 375 14.72 -14.54 9.77
C GLN A 375 15.85 -14.52 10.80
N ARG A 376 15.84 -15.47 11.74
CA ARG A 376 16.86 -15.60 12.79
C ARG A 376 17.98 -16.56 12.38
N GLY A 377 17.96 -17.06 11.14
CA GLY A 377 18.95 -18.00 10.62
C GLY A 377 18.79 -19.42 11.17
N GLU A 378 17.64 -19.73 11.77
CA GLU A 378 17.39 -21.00 12.43
C GLU A 378 16.60 -21.96 11.53
N ARG A 379 16.86 -23.26 11.68
CA ARG A 379 16.11 -24.30 10.97
C ARG A 379 14.74 -24.49 11.62
N VAL A 380 13.72 -24.71 10.79
CA VAL A 380 12.38 -25.10 11.27
C VAL A 380 12.42 -26.60 11.59
N PRO A 381 12.15 -27.01 12.85
CA PRO A 381 12.35 -28.39 13.29
C PRO A 381 11.19 -29.34 12.96
N MET A 382 10.13 -28.85 12.32
CA MET A 382 8.95 -29.66 11.99
C MET A 382 8.32 -29.25 10.66
N SER A 383 7.66 -30.21 10.03
CA SER A 383 6.86 -30.03 8.83
C SER A 383 5.50 -29.39 9.13
N ALA A 384 4.82 -28.91 8.08
CA ALA A 384 3.46 -28.37 8.22
C ALA A 384 2.47 -29.42 8.80
N ALA A 385 2.60 -30.68 8.40
CA ALA A 385 1.73 -31.76 8.89
C ALA A 385 1.92 -32.01 10.39
N GLU A 386 3.17 -32.09 10.86
CA GLU A 386 3.50 -32.25 12.27
C GLU A 386 3.05 -31.04 13.09
N PHE A 387 3.23 -29.82 12.55
CA PHE A 387 2.74 -28.61 13.20
C PHE A 387 1.23 -28.60 13.33
N TYR A 388 0.46 -28.95 12.29
CA TYR A 388 -1.00 -28.97 12.37
C TYR A 388 -1.51 -30.02 13.39
N ALA A 389 -0.93 -31.21 13.39
CA ALA A 389 -1.27 -32.24 14.37
C ALA A 389 -0.95 -31.81 15.80
N GLY A 390 0.22 -31.20 16.03
CA GLY A 390 0.60 -30.68 17.34
C GLY A 390 -0.25 -29.48 17.78
N LEU A 391 -0.71 -28.65 16.85
CA LEU A 391 -1.56 -27.48 17.12
C LEU A 391 -2.92 -27.92 17.67
N GLU A 392 -3.54 -28.93 17.06
CA GLU A 392 -4.81 -29.53 17.52
C GLU A 392 -4.70 -30.17 18.91
N GLN A 393 -3.55 -30.76 19.23
CA GLN A 393 -3.31 -31.37 20.54
C GLN A 393 -3.09 -30.34 21.65
N ARG A 394 -2.52 -29.17 21.33
CA ARG A 394 -2.04 -28.20 22.31
C ARG A 394 -2.98 -27.01 22.51
N PHE A 395 -3.73 -26.63 21.50
CA PHE A 395 -4.56 -25.43 21.52
C PHE A 395 -6.00 -25.76 21.16
N PRO A 396 -6.99 -25.40 21.99
CA PRO A 396 -8.40 -25.63 21.69
C PRO A 396 -8.83 -24.95 20.38
N PRO A 397 -9.42 -25.69 19.43
CA PRO A 397 -9.99 -25.12 18.22
C PRO A 397 -11.40 -24.56 18.48
N ARG A 398 -11.73 -23.41 17.89
CA ARG A 398 -13.08 -22.82 17.81
C ARG A 398 -13.28 -22.17 16.45
N ASP A 399 -14.38 -22.51 15.77
CA ASP A 399 -14.74 -21.92 14.47
C ASP A 399 -13.59 -21.91 13.43
N GLY A 400 -12.72 -22.93 13.45
CA GLY A 400 -11.55 -23.05 12.56
C GLY A 400 -10.34 -22.21 12.96
N MET A 401 -10.33 -21.64 14.17
CA MET A 401 -9.25 -20.87 14.78
C MET A 401 -8.71 -21.57 16.04
N TYR A 402 -7.48 -21.24 16.44
CA TYR A 402 -6.83 -21.79 17.63
C TYR A 402 -6.67 -20.74 18.72
N PHE A 403 -6.82 -21.18 19.97
CA PHE A 403 -6.83 -20.30 21.15
C PHE A 403 -5.94 -20.87 22.25
N LEU A 404 -5.42 -20.00 23.11
CA LEU A 404 -4.93 -20.45 24.40
C LEU A 404 -6.10 -20.93 25.28
N PRO A 405 -5.90 -21.85 26.24
CA PRO A 405 -6.98 -22.38 27.07
C PRO A 405 -7.82 -21.31 27.79
N ASP A 406 -7.17 -20.26 28.29
CA ASP A 406 -7.79 -19.08 28.92
C ASP A 406 -8.58 -18.23 27.90
N GLN A 407 -8.03 -18.05 26.69
CA GLN A 407 -8.69 -17.32 25.60
C GLN A 407 -9.93 -18.06 25.05
N ALA A 408 -9.92 -19.39 25.03
CA ALA A 408 -11.04 -20.18 24.51
C ALA A 408 -12.32 -19.95 25.33
N ALA A 409 -12.20 -19.90 26.66
CA ALA A 409 -13.33 -19.60 27.54
C ALA A 409 -13.87 -18.17 27.32
N GLU A 410 -12.98 -17.21 27.11
CA GLU A 410 -13.38 -15.83 26.77
C GLU A 410 -14.07 -15.75 25.41
N TYR A 411 -13.54 -16.45 24.40
CA TYR A 411 -14.13 -16.54 23.07
C TYR A 411 -15.54 -17.14 23.14
N ASP A 412 -15.71 -18.29 23.80
CA ASP A 412 -17.00 -18.96 23.93
C ASP A 412 -18.05 -18.04 24.58
N LYS A 413 -17.66 -17.27 25.60
CA LYS A 413 -18.52 -16.28 26.25
C LYS A 413 -18.98 -15.17 25.30
N LYS A 414 -18.06 -14.63 24.49
CA LYS A 414 -18.36 -13.56 23.52
C LYS A 414 -19.09 -14.11 22.29
N ARG A 415 -18.81 -15.34 21.88
CA ARG A 415 -19.44 -16.03 20.74
C ARG A 415 -20.93 -16.25 20.97
N MET A 416 -21.36 -16.43 22.23
CA MET A 416 -22.78 -16.52 22.61
C MET A 416 -23.56 -15.21 22.43
N THR A 417 -22.91 -14.05 22.35
CA THR A 417 -23.61 -12.76 22.20
C THR A 417 -23.94 -12.43 20.75
N VAL A 418 -23.45 -13.22 19.80
CA VAL A 418 -23.63 -13.01 18.35
C VAL A 418 -24.31 -14.23 17.71
N LYS A 419 -25.23 -13.96 16.77
CA LYS A 419 -26.05 -15.02 16.16
C LYS A 419 -25.30 -15.82 15.10
N GLU A 420 -24.35 -15.21 14.41
CA GLU A 420 -23.68 -15.78 13.23
C GLU A 420 -22.17 -15.45 13.21
N VAL A 421 -21.39 -16.32 12.57
CA VAL A 421 -19.97 -16.10 12.26
C VAL A 421 -19.86 -15.68 10.80
N LEU A 422 -19.32 -14.49 10.56
CA LEU A 422 -18.88 -14.04 9.26
C LEU A 422 -17.69 -14.90 8.83
N GLN A 423 -17.92 -15.76 7.84
CA GLN A 423 -16.81 -16.44 7.16
C GLN A 423 -15.97 -15.41 6.40
N LEU A 424 -14.65 -15.56 6.46
CA LEU A 424 -13.71 -14.80 5.65
C LEU A 424 -14.11 -14.93 4.17
N GLN A 425 -14.38 -13.81 3.50
CA GLN A 425 -14.33 -13.75 2.05
C GLN A 425 -12.85 -13.76 1.67
N LEU A 426 -12.30 -14.93 1.35
CA LEU A 426 -10.97 -15.03 0.74
C LEU A 426 -11.06 -14.47 -0.68
N PHE A 427 -10.29 -13.43 -0.96
CA PHE A 427 -10.12 -12.91 -2.31
C PHE A 427 -9.01 -13.70 -3.00
N ILE A 428 -9.24 -14.05 -4.26
CA ILE A 428 -8.25 -14.74 -5.11
C ILE A 428 -7.41 -13.67 -5.79
N SER A 429 -6.15 -13.53 -5.39
CA SER A 429 -5.22 -12.52 -5.92
C SER A 429 -3.96 -13.09 -6.57
N ASP A 430 -3.68 -14.37 -6.36
CA ASP A 430 -2.54 -15.13 -6.87
C ASP A 430 -2.87 -16.64 -6.83
N GLU A 431 -1.95 -17.49 -7.28
CA GLU A 431 -2.10 -18.95 -7.28
C GLU A 431 -2.25 -19.56 -5.88
N ALA A 432 -1.45 -19.11 -4.91
CA ALA A 432 -1.51 -19.64 -3.54
C ALA A 432 -2.87 -19.37 -2.88
N SER A 433 -3.39 -18.14 -3.03
CA SER A 433 -4.73 -17.76 -2.56
C SER A 433 -5.85 -18.46 -3.34
N ALA A 434 -5.68 -18.74 -4.64
CA ALA A 434 -6.62 -19.52 -5.45
C ALA A 434 -6.73 -20.98 -4.95
N ILE A 435 -5.59 -21.64 -4.72
CA ILE A 435 -5.53 -23.01 -4.17
C ILE A 435 -6.18 -23.04 -2.78
N GLN A 436 -5.87 -22.05 -1.94
CA GLN A 436 -6.44 -21.96 -0.61
C GLN A 436 -7.97 -21.76 -0.63
N TRP A 437 -8.46 -20.90 -1.51
CA TRP A 437 -9.90 -20.70 -1.71
C TRP A 437 -10.58 -21.99 -2.18
N LEU A 438 -10.00 -22.69 -3.17
CA LEU A 438 -10.51 -23.96 -3.67
C LEU A 438 -10.54 -25.03 -2.57
N LYS A 439 -9.49 -25.10 -1.75
CA LYS A 439 -9.41 -26.01 -0.61
C LYS A 439 -10.56 -25.75 0.37
N GLN A 440 -10.84 -24.49 0.71
CA GLN A 440 -11.98 -24.16 1.58
C GLN A 440 -13.33 -24.56 0.98
N GLN A 441 -13.55 -24.36 -0.32
CA GLN A 441 -14.80 -24.74 -0.99
C GLN A 441 -14.98 -26.26 -1.02
N LEU A 442 -13.92 -27.00 -1.36
CA LEU A 442 -13.94 -28.46 -1.49
C LEU A 442 -13.99 -29.18 -0.14
N THR A 443 -13.41 -28.61 0.91
CA THR A 443 -13.56 -29.13 2.29
C THR A 443 -14.99 -28.98 2.79
N LYS A 444 -15.70 -27.89 2.46
CA LYS A 444 -17.11 -27.71 2.83
C LYS A 444 -18.01 -28.70 2.10
N LYS A 445 -17.80 -28.82 0.78
CA LYS A 445 -18.60 -29.68 -0.08
C LYS A 445 -17.79 -30.12 -1.30
N PRO A 446 -17.68 -31.43 -1.57
CA PRO A 446 -17.20 -31.93 -2.85
C PRO A 446 -18.12 -31.50 -4.00
N GLN A 447 -17.54 -30.84 -4.99
CA GLN A 447 -18.27 -30.16 -6.07
C GLN A 447 -17.73 -30.54 -7.45
N THR A 448 -18.58 -30.49 -8.47
CA THR A 448 -18.16 -30.66 -9.86
C THR A 448 -17.56 -29.38 -10.40
N PHE A 449 -16.79 -29.48 -11.49
CA PHE A 449 -16.23 -28.30 -12.17
C PHE A 449 -17.31 -27.26 -12.52
N GLN A 450 -18.45 -27.70 -13.04
CA GLN A 450 -19.55 -26.80 -13.43
C GLN A 450 -20.16 -26.03 -12.24
N SER A 451 -20.06 -26.58 -11.02
CA SER A 451 -20.53 -25.92 -9.80
C SER A 451 -19.51 -24.90 -9.26
N ILE A 452 -18.22 -25.23 -9.35
CA ILE A 452 -17.13 -24.40 -8.82
C ILE A 452 -16.84 -23.23 -9.77
N HIS A 453 -16.87 -23.45 -11.08
CA HIS A 453 -16.43 -22.48 -12.08
C HIS A 453 -17.15 -21.12 -12.00
N PRO A 454 -18.49 -21.04 -11.86
CA PRO A 454 -19.17 -19.75 -11.69
C PRO A 454 -18.82 -19.03 -10.37
N GLN A 455 -18.54 -19.79 -9.30
CA GLN A 455 -18.14 -19.24 -8.00
C GLN A 455 -16.70 -18.72 -8.08
N PHE A 456 -15.80 -19.47 -8.71
CA PHE A 456 -14.40 -19.10 -8.92
C PHE A 456 -14.29 -17.82 -9.75
N LEU A 457 -15.03 -17.72 -10.86
CA LEU A 457 -15.05 -16.51 -11.70
C LEU A 457 -15.60 -15.27 -10.98
N LYS A 458 -16.53 -15.46 -10.04
CA LYS A 458 -17.10 -14.35 -9.26
C LYS A 458 -16.10 -13.79 -8.25
N GLU A 459 -15.22 -14.63 -7.71
CA GLU A 459 -14.22 -14.25 -6.70
C GLU A 459 -12.88 -13.81 -7.33
N ILE A 460 -12.64 -14.10 -8.62
CA ILE A 460 -11.53 -13.51 -9.42
C ILE A 460 -11.87 -12.04 -9.73
N GLY A 461 -11.78 -11.19 -8.72
CA GLY A 461 -12.13 -9.78 -8.84
C GLY A 461 -11.07 -8.91 -9.54
N SER A 462 -9.84 -9.39 -9.74
CA SER A 462 -8.73 -8.62 -10.34
C SER A 462 -7.53 -9.51 -10.73
N TRP A 463 -7.65 -10.30 -11.79
CA TRP A 463 -6.53 -11.10 -12.33
C TRP A 463 -5.44 -10.20 -12.95
N GLN A 464 -4.18 -10.34 -12.54
CA GLN A 464 -3.09 -9.48 -13.03
C GLN A 464 -2.57 -9.97 -14.39
N LYS A 465 -2.39 -9.04 -15.35
CA LYS A 465 -2.02 -9.33 -16.75
C LYS A 465 -0.64 -10.01 -16.97
N TYR A 466 0.17 -10.17 -15.91
CA TYR A 466 1.52 -10.74 -15.99
C TYR A 466 1.68 -12.08 -15.29
N GLU A 467 0.63 -12.60 -14.64
CA GLU A 467 0.56 -14.01 -14.25
C GLU A 467 -0.08 -14.82 -15.37
N LYS A 468 0.38 -16.06 -15.58
CA LYS A 468 -0.30 -17.03 -16.45
C LYS A 468 -1.76 -17.09 -16.02
N VAL A 469 -2.69 -17.01 -16.95
CA VAL A 469 -4.12 -17.12 -16.63
C VAL A 469 -4.33 -18.42 -15.87
N LEU A 470 -4.81 -18.33 -14.62
CA LEU A 470 -5.10 -19.53 -13.83
C LEU A 470 -6.31 -20.23 -14.45
N GLU A 471 -6.04 -21.30 -15.16
CA GLU A 471 -7.06 -22.23 -15.60
C GLU A 471 -7.53 -23.03 -14.38
N LEU A 472 -8.80 -22.89 -14.02
CA LEU A 472 -9.40 -23.62 -12.89
C LEU A 472 -9.20 -25.14 -13.03
N SER A 473 -9.18 -25.65 -14.26
CA SER A 473 -8.89 -27.06 -14.54
C SER A 473 -7.48 -27.44 -14.15
N GLU A 474 -6.47 -26.63 -14.49
CA GLU A 474 -5.06 -26.87 -14.10
C GLU A 474 -4.94 -26.88 -12.57
N LEU A 475 -5.51 -25.88 -11.88
CA LEU A 475 -5.48 -25.81 -10.41
C LEU A 475 -6.12 -27.02 -9.74
N LEU A 476 -7.28 -27.44 -10.24
CA LEU A 476 -8.00 -28.60 -9.71
C LEU A 476 -7.22 -29.90 -9.95
N GLU A 477 -6.67 -30.07 -11.14
CA GLU A 477 -5.90 -31.26 -11.51
C GLU A 477 -4.59 -31.40 -10.73
N GLN A 478 -3.89 -30.29 -10.50
CA GLN A 478 -2.61 -30.27 -9.80
C GLN A 478 -2.73 -30.44 -8.28
N ASN A 479 -3.80 -29.93 -7.67
CA ASN A 479 -3.88 -29.79 -6.21
C ASN A 479 -4.97 -30.65 -5.56
N PHE A 480 -5.90 -31.21 -6.34
CA PHE A 480 -7.08 -31.91 -5.83
C PHE A 480 -7.35 -33.23 -6.58
N LEU A 481 -8.21 -34.07 -6.01
CA LEU A 481 -8.57 -35.37 -6.59
C LEU A 481 -10.01 -35.33 -7.16
N ARG A 482 -10.19 -35.93 -8.33
CA ARG A 482 -11.50 -36.12 -8.98
C ARG A 482 -11.89 -37.58 -8.92
N TYR A 483 -13.11 -37.87 -8.47
CA TYR A 483 -13.64 -39.23 -8.53
C TYR A 483 -14.14 -39.55 -9.94
N ASP A 484 -13.56 -40.57 -10.57
CA ASP A 484 -13.80 -40.97 -11.96
C ASP A 484 -14.97 -41.97 -12.12
N GLY A 485 -15.58 -42.38 -11.00
CA GLY A 485 -16.65 -43.38 -10.96
C GLY A 485 -16.15 -44.83 -10.87
N LYS A 486 -14.84 -45.05 -10.76
CA LYS A 486 -14.24 -46.38 -10.61
C LYS A 486 -13.79 -46.63 -9.16
N GLY A 487 -13.97 -47.86 -8.69
CA GLY A 487 -13.67 -48.24 -7.31
C GLY A 487 -14.67 -47.67 -6.31
N ASP A 488 -14.32 -47.65 -5.02
CA ASP A 488 -15.17 -47.16 -3.94
C ASP A 488 -15.23 -45.63 -3.91
N VAL A 489 -16.39 -45.08 -3.55
CA VAL A 489 -16.55 -43.64 -3.35
C VAL A 489 -15.63 -43.16 -2.20
N PRO A 490 -14.79 -42.13 -2.42
CA PRO A 490 -13.91 -41.58 -1.39
C PRO A 490 -14.69 -41.16 -0.14
N SER A 491 -14.12 -41.40 1.05
CA SER A 491 -14.75 -41.08 2.33
C SER A 491 -15.21 -39.62 2.41
N GLN A 492 -14.44 -38.69 1.85
CA GLN A 492 -14.76 -37.26 1.79
C GLN A 492 -16.07 -36.97 1.03
N ILE A 493 -16.33 -37.70 -0.06
CA ILE A 493 -17.56 -37.57 -0.86
C ILE A 493 -18.72 -38.30 -0.19
N HIS A 494 -18.46 -39.53 0.30
CA HIS A 494 -19.46 -40.36 0.97
C HIS A 494 -20.03 -39.67 2.22
N SER A 495 -19.16 -39.18 3.12
CA SER A 495 -19.58 -38.50 4.36
C SER A 495 -20.40 -37.24 4.11
N HIS A 496 -20.09 -36.50 3.04
CA HIS A 496 -20.88 -35.34 2.64
C HIS A 496 -22.25 -35.74 2.06
N GLN A 497 -22.29 -36.76 1.19
CA GLN A 497 -23.52 -37.21 0.54
C GLN A 497 -24.50 -37.86 1.52
N SER A 498 -24.02 -38.73 2.40
CA SER A 498 -24.85 -39.39 3.42
C SER A 498 -25.47 -38.40 4.41
N SER A 499 -24.75 -37.33 4.75
CA SER A 499 -25.24 -36.32 5.68
C SER A 499 -26.36 -35.46 5.08
N ASN A 500 -26.22 -35.08 3.80
CA ASN A 500 -27.04 -34.04 3.16
C ASN A 500 -28.20 -34.55 2.29
N TYR A 501 -28.14 -35.79 1.77
CA TYR A 501 -29.17 -36.34 0.90
C TYR A 501 -29.85 -37.53 1.57
N LYS A 502 -31.17 -37.44 1.81
CA LYS A 502 -31.94 -38.50 2.50
C LYS A 502 -31.90 -39.81 1.72
N GLU A 503 -31.95 -39.76 0.39
CA GLU A 503 -31.85 -40.94 -0.48
C GLU A 503 -30.48 -41.61 -0.54
N LEU A 504 -29.41 -40.97 -0.03
CA LEU A 504 -28.04 -41.50 -0.05
C LEU A 504 -27.53 -41.96 1.32
N ARG A 505 -28.43 -42.05 2.32
CA ARG A 505 -28.09 -42.52 3.67
C ARG A 505 -27.95 -44.04 3.70
N ASN A 506 -26.96 -44.53 4.44
CA ASN A 506 -26.69 -45.97 4.65
C ASN A 506 -26.37 -46.76 3.37
N LEU A 507 -26.00 -46.08 2.28
CA LEU A 507 -25.47 -46.74 1.09
C LEU A 507 -23.99 -47.08 1.31
N GLU A 508 -23.62 -48.30 0.93
CA GLU A 508 -22.23 -48.75 0.90
C GLU A 508 -21.42 -47.93 -0.12
N LYS A 509 -20.10 -47.83 0.08
CA LYS A 509 -19.22 -47.02 -0.80
C LYS A 509 -19.16 -47.52 -2.25
N ASP A 510 -19.56 -48.75 -2.48
CA ASP A 510 -19.61 -49.39 -3.80
C ASP A 510 -20.99 -49.26 -4.48
N ASP A 511 -21.97 -48.62 -3.83
CA ASP A 511 -23.35 -48.57 -4.35
C ASP A 511 -23.45 -47.79 -5.69
N PRO A 512 -24.10 -48.34 -6.73
CA PRO A 512 -24.21 -47.72 -8.05
C PRO A 512 -24.83 -46.32 -8.05
N VAL A 513 -25.82 -46.07 -7.18
CA VAL A 513 -26.51 -44.77 -7.06
C VAL A 513 -25.59 -43.74 -6.42
N LEU A 514 -24.84 -44.16 -5.40
CA LEU A 514 -23.83 -43.34 -4.75
C LEU A 514 -22.70 -42.99 -5.71
N LYS A 515 -22.18 -43.97 -6.47
CA LYS A 515 -21.14 -43.76 -7.48
C LYS A 515 -21.58 -42.80 -8.58
N ALA A 516 -22.80 -42.95 -9.08
CA ALA A 516 -23.35 -42.07 -10.11
C ALA A 516 -23.46 -40.62 -9.61
N ASN A 517 -23.83 -40.40 -8.35
CA ASN A 517 -23.92 -39.06 -7.76
C ASN A 517 -22.53 -38.46 -7.42
N ALA A 518 -21.58 -39.31 -7.04
CA ALA A 518 -20.22 -38.94 -6.67
C ALA A 518 -19.32 -38.61 -7.86
N LYS A 519 -19.65 -39.14 -9.04
CA LYS A 519 -18.85 -38.99 -10.27
C LYS A 519 -18.57 -37.52 -10.60
N ASP A 520 -17.35 -37.25 -11.09
CA ASP A 520 -16.86 -35.94 -11.52
C ASP A 520 -16.79 -34.85 -10.44
N ARG A 521 -16.95 -35.24 -9.16
CA ARG A 521 -16.74 -34.34 -8.02
C ARG A 521 -15.27 -34.31 -7.62
N TRP A 522 -14.80 -33.10 -7.38
CA TRP A 522 -13.49 -32.80 -6.80
C TRP A 522 -13.57 -32.85 -5.28
N TYR A 523 -12.49 -33.31 -4.64
CA TYR A 523 -12.35 -33.37 -3.18
C TYR A 523 -10.91 -33.13 -2.76
N VAL A 524 -10.74 -32.75 -1.49
CA VAL A 524 -9.42 -32.51 -0.90
C VAL A 524 -8.78 -33.86 -0.56
N PRO A 525 -7.54 -34.13 -1.04
CA PRO A 525 -6.80 -35.35 -0.69
C PRO A 525 -6.63 -35.47 0.82
N ASP A 526 -6.77 -36.68 1.36
CA ASP A 526 -6.49 -36.94 2.78
C ASP A 526 -4.98 -37.10 2.99
N PRO A 527 -4.32 -36.19 3.74
CA PRO A 527 -2.87 -36.28 3.97
C PRO A 527 -2.45 -37.53 4.75
N ASN A 528 -3.37 -38.21 5.43
CA ASN A 528 -3.10 -39.44 6.18
C ASN A 528 -3.29 -40.71 5.33
N LYS A 529 -3.73 -40.57 4.07
CA LYS A 529 -4.03 -41.70 3.19
C LYS A 529 -3.01 -41.80 2.06
N ALA A 530 -2.08 -42.75 2.16
CA ALA A 530 -0.99 -42.95 1.20
C ALA A 530 -1.48 -43.05 -0.27
N SER A 531 -2.63 -43.70 -0.50
CA SER A 531 -3.21 -43.82 -1.85
C SER A 531 -3.61 -42.49 -2.50
N ASP A 532 -3.99 -41.49 -1.70
CA ASP A 532 -4.38 -40.17 -2.21
C ASP A 532 -3.13 -39.34 -2.56
N LEU A 533 -2.06 -39.47 -1.77
CA LEU A 533 -0.76 -38.85 -2.03
C LEU A 533 -0.04 -39.48 -3.23
N GLU A 534 -0.13 -40.79 -3.41
CA GLU A 534 0.40 -41.49 -4.60
C GLU A 534 -0.30 -41.03 -5.88
N LYS A 535 -1.63 -40.89 -5.87
CA LYS A 535 -2.39 -40.39 -7.03
C LYS A 535 -2.03 -38.96 -7.43
N LEU A 536 -1.70 -38.11 -6.46
CA LEU A 536 -1.22 -36.75 -6.73
C LEU A 536 0.21 -36.77 -7.29
N ARG A 537 1.10 -37.59 -6.72
CA ARG A 537 2.48 -37.75 -7.21
C ARG A 537 2.53 -38.33 -8.61
N GLU A 538 1.73 -39.36 -8.89
CA GLU A 538 1.66 -40.00 -10.21
C GLU A 538 1.17 -39.01 -11.28
N ARG A 539 0.19 -38.16 -10.96
CA ARG A 539 -0.28 -37.10 -11.87
C ARG A 539 0.76 -36.00 -12.10
N ALA A 540 1.45 -35.57 -11.05
CA ALA A 540 2.52 -34.59 -11.18
C ALA A 540 3.68 -35.13 -12.04
N LEU A 541 4.07 -36.40 -11.85
CA LEU A 541 5.09 -37.08 -12.66
C LEU A 541 4.65 -37.27 -14.12
N MET A 542 3.38 -37.59 -14.38
CA MET A 542 2.85 -37.73 -15.74
C MET A 542 2.83 -36.39 -16.49
N GLN A 543 2.55 -35.27 -15.80
CA GLN A 543 2.64 -33.94 -16.39
C GLN A 543 4.09 -33.51 -16.65
N GLU A 544 5.02 -33.74 -15.72
CA GLU A 544 6.45 -33.50 -15.96
C GLU A 544 6.97 -34.32 -17.16
N PHE A 545 6.41 -35.51 -17.40
CA PHE A 545 6.71 -36.33 -18.57
C PHE A 545 6.04 -35.84 -19.86
N GLU A 546 4.86 -35.22 -19.80
CA GLU A 546 4.19 -34.61 -20.96
C GLU A 546 4.80 -33.25 -21.37
N GLU A 547 5.45 -32.57 -20.42
CA GLU A 547 6.13 -31.29 -20.65
C GLU A 547 7.57 -31.46 -21.19
N TYR A 548 8.16 -32.65 -20.99
CA TYR A 548 9.44 -33.11 -21.56
C TYR A 548 9.28 -33.64 -22.99
#